data_AF-A0A1E3VSQ1-F1
#
_entry.id   AF-A0A1E3VSQ1-F1
#
_cell.length_a   1.000
_cell.length_b   1.000
_cell.length_c   1.000
_cell.angle_alpha   90.00
_cell.angle_beta   90.00
_cell.angle_gamma   90.00
#
_symmetry.space_group_name_H-M   'P 1'
#
loop_
_entity.id
_entity.type
_entity.pdbx_description
1 polymer ?
#
loop_
_entity_poly.entity_id
_entity_poly.type
_entity_poly.pdbx_seq_one_letter_code
_entity_poly.pdbx_strand_id
1 'polypeptide(L)'
;MSQVALVPLLAWVAALACWGIALWRAPRPLLRWFVLDRALRYVFIFPLGLLGIWAFIGHVMFPAQSAAAIGWPPSPFQFEVGYANLGLGLASLYAAFTTFYARVAVAIAASCFLVGAGIGHVHDIMAYTT
;
A
#
# COMPACT_ATOMS: atom_id res chain seq x y z
N MET A 1 -12.24 5.92 -15.13
CA MET A 1 -11.05 5.47 -14.37
C MET A 1 -10.93 3.97 -14.55
N SER A 2 -9.77 3.44 -14.93
CA SER A 2 -9.58 1.98 -15.02
C SER A 2 -9.77 1.36 -13.62
N GLN A 3 -10.23 0.11 -13.54
CA GLN A 3 -10.41 -0.59 -12.26
C GLN A 3 -9.12 -0.60 -11.41
N VAL A 4 -7.95 -0.57 -12.07
CA VAL A 4 -6.62 -0.51 -11.44
C VAL A 4 -6.43 0.76 -10.60
N ALA A 5 -6.98 1.90 -11.02
CA ALA A 5 -6.87 3.15 -10.26
C ALA A 5 -7.93 3.27 -9.14
N LEU A 6 -9.06 2.57 -9.25
CA LEU A 6 -10.15 2.67 -8.27
C LEU A 6 -9.83 1.94 -6.96
N VAL A 7 -9.21 0.76 -7.03
CA VAL A 7 -8.93 -0.06 -5.84
C VAL A 7 -8.00 0.65 -4.83
N PRO A 8 -6.87 1.28 -5.25
CA PRO A 8 -6.06 2.08 -4.34
C PRO A 8 -6.84 3.21 -3.66
N LEU A 9 -7.71 3.91 -4.39
CA LEU A 9 -8.53 4.99 -3.83
C LEU A 9 -9.52 4.45 -2.80
N LEU A 10 -10.19 3.34 -3.09
CA LEU A 10 -11.11 2.69 -2.14
C LEU A 10 -10.38 2.21 -0.88
N ALA A 11 -9.15 1.71 -1.00
CA ALA A 11 -8.34 1.33 0.16
C ALA A 11 -8.04 2.53 1.07
N TRP A 12 -7.70 3.68 0.50
CA TRP A 12 -7.50 4.92 1.26
C TRP A 12 -8.79 5.43 1.90
N VAL A 13 -9.90 5.43 1.15
CA VAL A 13 -11.22 5.82 1.69
C VAL A 13 -11.61 4.91 2.85
N ALA A 14 -11.43 3.60 2.73
CA ALA A 14 -11.70 2.64 3.79
C ALA A 14 -10.82 2.90 5.03
N ALA A 15 -9.53 3.19 4.84
CA ALA A 15 -8.63 3.53 5.95
C ALA A 15 -9.11 4.76 6.71
N LEU A 16 -9.46 5.84 6.00
CA LEU A 16 -9.95 7.09 6.58
C LEU A 16 -11.31 6.90 7.26
N ALA A 17 -12.22 6.14 6.64
CA ALA A 17 -13.53 5.85 7.22
C ALA A 17 -13.41 5.05 8.52
N CYS A 18 -12.62 3.96 8.53
CA CYS A 18 -12.39 3.18 9.74
C CYS A 18 -11.68 3.98 10.84
N TRP A 19 -10.73 4.84 10.48
CA TRP A 19 -10.10 5.77 11.41
C TRP A 19 -11.13 6.73 12.01
N GLY A 20 -11.94 7.40 11.19
CA GLY A 20 -13.01 8.31 11.64
C GLY A 20 -14.03 7.62 12.55
N ILE A 21 -14.46 6.40 12.22
CA ILE A 21 -15.36 5.60 13.07
C ILE A 21 -14.69 5.26 14.41
N ALA A 22 -13.42 4.88 14.41
CA ALA A 22 -12.69 4.58 15.64
C ALA A 22 -12.57 5.81 16.56
N LEU A 23 -12.36 7.00 15.98
CA LEU A 23 -12.33 8.25 16.74
C LEU A 23 -13.71 8.64 17.27
N TRP A 24 -14.76 8.44 16.48
CA TRP A 24 -16.13 8.77 16.88
C TRP A 24 -16.61 7.89 18.04
N ARG A 25 -16.22 6.61 18.06
CA ARG A 25 -16.59 5.65 19.10
C ARG A 25 -15.73 5.70 20.36
N ALA A 26 -14.62 6.43 20.35
CA ALA A 26 -13.70 6.46 21.48
C ALA A 26 -14.20 7.39 22.60
N PRO A 27 -14.03 7.01 23.88
CA PRO A 27 -14.32 7.89 25.01
C PRO A 27 -13.53 9.20 24.92
N ARG A 28 -14.15 10.30 25.37
CA ARG A 28 -13.49 11.62 25.41
C ARG A 28 -12.86 11.89 26.77
N PRO A 29 -11.74 12.64 26.83
CA PRO A 29 -11.05 13.32 25.71
C PRO A 29 -10.22 12.36 24.84
N LEU A 30 -10.12 12.69 23.54
CA LEU A 30 -9.28 11.92 22.62
C LEU A 30 -7.80 12.24 22.85
N LEU A 31 -7.04 11.18 23.04
CA LEU A 31 -5.62 11.23 23.31
C LEU A 31 -4.83 11.19 22.00
N ARG A 32 -3.78 12.02 21.86
CA ARG A 32 -3.01 12.13 20.60
C ARG A 32 -2.43 10.80 20.11
N TRP A 33 -1.92 9.98 21.02
CA TRP A 33 -1.33 8.67 20.74
C TRP A 33 -2.39 7.67 20.32
N PHE A 34 -3.61 7.75 20.87
CA PHE A 34 -4.73 6.94 20.40
C PHE A 34 -5.09 7.32 18.96
N VAL A 35 -5.17 8.62 18.65
CA VAL A 35 -5.45 9.10 17.29
C VAL A 35 -4.42 8.58 16.28
N LEU A 36 -3.13 8.71 16.61
CA LEU A 36 -2.01 8.26 15.77
C LEU A 36 -1.95 6.73 15.66
N ASP A 37 -2.14 5.99 16.76
CA ASP A 37 -2.17 4.52 16.75
C ASP A 37 -3.26 3.99 15.82
N ARG A 38 -4.47 4.57 15.89
CA ARG A 38 -5.57 4.16 15.00
C ARG A 38 -5.31 4.53 13.56
N ALA A 39 -4.76 5.73 13.29
CA ALA A 39 -4.39 6.15 11.95
C ALA A 39 -3.39 5.17 11.32
N LEU A 40 -2.29 4.89 12.03
CA LEU A 40 -1.28 3.93 11.58
C LEU A 40 -1.88 2.54 11.39
N ARG A 41 -2.66 2.03 12.35
CA ARG A 41 -3.29 0.71 12.22
C ARG A 41 -4.08 0.58 10.90
N TYR A 42 -4.89 1.57 10.54
CA TYR A 42 -5.70 1.48 9.33
C TYR A 42 -4.91 1.72 8.04
N VAL A 43 -3.83 2.51 8.07
CA VAL A 43 -2.86 2.59 6.95
C VAL A 43 -2.20 1.22 6.72
N PHE A 44 -1.81 0.54 7.78
CA PHE A 44 -1.18 -0.79 7.68
C PHE A 44 -2.16 -1.86 7.20
N ILE A 45 -3.44 -1.78 7.58
CA ILE A 45 -4.47 -2.72 7.12
C ILE A 45 -4.78 -2.51 5.65
N PHE A 46 -5.14 -1.28 5.24
CA PHE A 46 -5.76 -1.06 3.94
C PHE A 46 -4.73 -0.74 2.83
N PRO A 47 -4.12 0.46 2.77
CA PRO A 47 -3.25 0.83 1.66
C PRO A 47 -1.90 0.11 1.64
N LEU A 48 -1.44 -0.50 2.73
CA LEU A 48 -0.25 -1.36 2.72
C LEU A 48 -0.60 -2.85 2.69
N GLY A 49 -1.44 -3.30 3.61
CA GLY A 49 -1.80 -4.72 3.76
C GLY A 49 -2.63 -5.25 2.59
N LEU A 50 -3.92 -4.92 2.58
CA LEU A 50 -4.88 -5.42 1.60
C LEU A 50 -4.54 -4.98 0.17
N LEU A 51 -4.05 -3.75 -0.01
CA LEU A 51 -3.62 -3.28 -1.32
C LEU A 51 -2.36 -4.02 -1.81
N GLY A 52 -1.42 -4.37 -0.92
CA GLY A 52 -0.27 -5.21 -1.26
C GLY A 52 -0.70 -6.61 -1.72
N ILE A 53 -1.67 -7.24 -1.05
CA ILE A 53 -2.24 -8.53 -1.50
C ILE A 53 -2.93 -8.39 -2.85
N TRP A 54 -3.70 -7.32 -3.05
CA TRP A 54 -4.33 -7.04 -4.34
C TRP A 54 -3.29 -6.83 -5.45
N ALA A 55 -2.21 -6.09 -5.19
CA ALA A 55 -1.12 -5.88 -6.13
C ALA A 55 -0.40 -7.20 -6.46
N PHE A 56 -0.16 -8.07 -5.47
CA PHE A 56 0.35 -9.42 -5.71
C PHE A 56 -0.52 -10.21 -6.70
N ILE A 57 -1.85 -10.24 -6.46
CA ILE A 57 -2.79 -10.92 -7.36
C ILE A 57 -2.71 -10.34 -8.77
N GLY A 58 -2.71 -9.01 -8.89
CA GLY A 58 -2.56 -8.33 -10.18
C GLY A 58 -1.28 -8.74 -10.90
N HIS A 59 -0.14 -8.59 -10.25
CA HIS A 59 1.17 -8.83 -10.85
C HIS A 59 1.46 -10.30 -11.20
N VAL A 60 0.93 -11.25 -10.42
CA VAL A 60 1.17 -12.68 -10.65
C VAL A 60 0.13 -13.31 -11.58
N MET A 61 -1.15 -12.99 -11.40
CA MET A 61 -2.24 -13.62 -12.17
C MET A 61 -2.59 -12.84 -13.43
N PHE A 62 -2.35 -11.53 -13.45
CA PHE A 62 -2.69 -10.61 -14.54
C PHE A 62 -1.49 -9.72 -14.93
N PRO A 63 -0.30 -10.30 -15.24
CA PRO A 63 0.94 -9.54 -15.41
C PRO A 63 0.87 -8.55 -16.57
N ALA A 64 0.17 -8.89 -17.66
CA ALA A 64 0.04 -8.00 -18.81
C ALA A 64 -0.79 -6.75 -18.50
N GLN A 65 -1.90 -6.93 -17.79
CA GLN A 65 -2.77 -5.84 -17.35
C GLN A 65 -2.06 -4.95 -16.34
N SER A 66 -1.32 -5.56 -15.40
CA SER A 66 -0.57 -4.83 -14.36
C SER A 66 0.57 -4.01 -14.96
N ALA A 67 1.36 -4.59 -15.87
CA ALA A 67 2.43 -3.88 -16.58
C ALA A 67 1.88 -2.70 -17.39
N ALA A 68 0.82 -2.93 -18.17
CA ALA A 68 0.20 -1.89 -18.98
C ALA A 68 -0.34 -0.73 -18.12
N ALA A 69 -0.90 -1.02 -16.94
CA ALA A 69 -1.45 0.00 -16.06
C ALA A 69 -0.38 0.91 -15.41
N ILE A 70 0.88 0.45 -15.34
CA ILE A 70 2.02 1.25 -14.89
C ILE A 70 2.89 1.77 -16.04
N GLY A 71 2.42 1.62 -17.29
CA GLY A 71 3.09 2.14 -18.48
C GLY A 71 4.28 1.30 -18.98
N TRP A 72 4.40 0.05 -18.54
CA TRP A 72 5.52 -0.83 -18.89
C TRP A 72 5.08 -2.02 -19.76
N PRO A 73 5.97 -2.58 -20.60
CA PRO A 73 5.71 -3.83 -21.29
C PRO A 73 5.66 -5.01 -20.30
N PRO A 74 4.85 -6.05 -20.57
CA PRO A 74 4.82 -7.26 -19.75
C PRO A 74 6.19 -7.96 -19.72
N SER A 75 6.66 -8.37 -18.55
CA SER A 75 7.94 -9.08 -18.38
C SER A 75 7.94 -9.97 -17.12
N PRO A 76 8.90 -10.91 -16.97
CA PRO A 76 9.04 -11.72 -15.76
C PRO A 76 9.20 -10.91 -14.47
N PHE A 77 9.64 -9.65 -14.58
CA PHE A 77 9.77 -8.74 -13.45
C PHE A 77 8.45 -8.54 -12.69
N GLN A 78 7.30 -8.64 -13.38
CA GLN A 78 5.99 -8.58 -12.73
C GLN A 78 5.86 -9.65 -11.64
N PHE A 79 6.41 -10.84 -11.82
CA PHE A 79 6.37 -11.90 -10.81
C PHE A 79 7.14 -11.48 -9.54
N GLU A 80 8.35 -10.92 -9.70
CA GLU A 80 9.15 -10.42 -8.57
C GLU A 80 8.44 -9.27 -7.83
N VAL A 81 7.88 -8.31 -8.57
CA VAL A 81 7.07 -7.21 -8.01
C VAL A 81 5.86 -7.76 -7.25
N GLY A 82 5.21 -8.80 -7.79
CA GLY A 82 4.10 -9.47 -7.14
C GLY A 82 4.50 -10.04 -5.78
N TYR A 83 5.57 -10.84 -5.71
CA TYR A 83 6.02 -11.45 -4.44
C TYR A 83 6.59 -10.42 -3.45
N ALA A 84 7.20 -9.33 -3.93
CA ALA A 84 7.57 -8.20 -3.08
C ALA A 84 6.32 -7.58 -2.42
N ASN A 85 5.25 -7.37 -3.19
CA ASN A 85 3.98 -6.87 -2.67
C ASN A 85 3.30 -7.86 -1.72
N LEU A 86 3.38 -9.17 -1.96
CA LEU A 86 2.88 -10.20 -1.04
C LEU A 86 3.58 -10.12 0.32
N GLY A 87 4.92 -10.05 0.31
CA GLY A 87 5.72 -9.94 1.53
C GLY A 87 5.38 -8.67 2.32
N LEU A 88 5.35 -7.52 1.65
CA LEU A 88 4.97 -6.24 2.26
C LEU A 88 3.53 -6.26 2.79
N GLY A 89 2.59 -6.82 2.03
CA GLY A 89 1.18 -6.91 2.41
C GLY A 89 0.97 -7.74 3.67
N LEU A 90 1.53 -8.96 3.71
CA LEU A 90 1.43 -9.84 4.89
C LEU A 90 2.12 -9.24 6.11
N ALA A 91 3.32 -8.67 5.94
CA ALA A 91 4.05 -8.02 7.03
C ALA A 91 3.29 -6.79 7.56
N SER A 92 2.63 -6.02 6.69
CA SER A 92 1.81 -4.86 7.07
C SER A 92 0.57 -5.27 7.85
N LEU A 93 -0.11 -6.33 7.41
CA LEU A 93 -1.24 -6.90 8.16
C LEU A 93 -0.79 -7.37 9.55
N TYR A 94 0.34 -8.06 9.66
CA TYR A 94 0.92 -8.42 10.96
C TYR A 94 1.25 -7.19 11.82
N ALA A 95 1.92 -6.19 11.24
CA ALA A 95 2.32 -4.97 11.94
C ALA A 95 1.13 -4.10 12.41
N ALA A 96 -0.02 -4.17 11.74
CA ALA A 96 -1.23 -3.45 12.16
C ALA A 96 -1.73 -3.84 13.57
N PHE A 97 -1.50 -5.09 13.98
CA PHE A 97 -2.01 -5.67 15.23
C PHE A 97 -0.95 -5.90 16.30
N THR A 98 0.31 -5.52 16.04
CA THR A 98 1.44 -5.86 16.92
C THR A 98 2.10 -4.61 17.50
N THR A 99 3.43 -4.55 17.51
CA THR A 99 4.21 -3.53 18.24
C THR A 99 4.55 -2.34 17.35
N PHE A 100 4.91 -1.22 18.00
CA PHE A 100 5.48 -0.06 17.31
C PHE A 100 6.70 -0.45 16.46
N TYR A 101 7.60 -1.29 16.99
CA TYR A 101 8.81 -1.73 16.28
C TYR A 101 8.50 -2.55 15.03
N ALA A 102 7.48 -3.41 15.06
CA ALA A 102 7.03 -4.12 13.86
C ALA A 102 6.53 -3.15 12.78
N ARG A 103 5.79 -2.11 13.17
CA ARG A 103 5.35 -1.05 12.26
C ARG A 103 6.53 -0.28 11.67
N VAL A 104 7.53 0.08 12.48
CA VAL A 104 8.73 0.77 12.00
C VAL A 104 9.48 -0.08 10.96
N ALA A 105 9.74 -1.35 11.24
CA ALA A 105 10.45 -2.24 10.32
C ALA A 105 9.76 -2.35 8.96
N VAL A 106 8.43 -2.56 8.97
CA VAL A 106 7.64 -2.64 7.75
C VAL A 106 7.54 -1.30 7.04
N ALA A 107 7.40 -0.18 7.77
CA ALA A 107 7.37 1.15 7.19
C ALA A 107 8.67 1.50 6.46
N ILE A 108 9.83 1.09 6.98
CA ILE A 108 11.12 1.27 6.30
C ILE A 108 11.11 0.51 4.97
N ALA A 109 10.77 -0.78 4.99
CA ALA A 109 10.74 -1.60 3.78
C ALA A 109 9.73 -1.06 2.74
N ALA A 110 8.51 -0.74 3.18
CA ALA A 110 7.47 -0.18 2.31
C ALA A 110 7.90 1.18 1.72
N SER A 111 8.54 2.05 2.51
CA SER A 111 9.03 3.34 2.03
C SER A 111 10.11 3.17 0.98
N CYS A 112 11.11 2.31 1.22
CA CYS A 112 12.16 2.03 0.25
C CYS A 112 11.56 1.52 -1.08
N PHE A 113 10.60 0.60 -1.01
CA PHE A 113 9.96 0.05 -2.20
C PHE A 113 9.10 1.07 -2.95
N LEU A 114 8.14 1.70 -2.26
CA LEU A 114 7.17 2.61 -2.89
C LEU A 114 7.83 3.91 -3.38
N VAL A 115 8.72 4.50 -2.58
CA VAL A 115 9.46 5.71 -2.99
C VAL A 115 10.44 5.37 -4.10
N GLY A 116 11.17 4.25 -4.00
CA GLY A 116 12.08 3.80 -5.06
C GLY A 116 11.36 3.58 -6.39
N ALA A 117 10.21 2.89 -6.38
CA ALA A 117 9.37 2.70 -7.56
C ALA A 117 8.88 4.03 -8.12
N GLY A 118 8.43 4.96 -7.25
CA GLY A 118 8.01 6.30 -7.66
C GLY A 118 9.12 7.10 -8.33
N ILE A 119 10.35 7.06 -7.79
CA ILE A 119 11.53 7.68 -8.41
C ILE A 119 11.79 7.08 -9.79
N GLY A 120 11.72 5.75 -9.92
CA GLY A 120 11.87 5.06 -11.21
C GLY A 120 10.85 5.55 -12.24
N HIS A 121 9.57 5.65 -11.87
CA HIS A 121 8.54 6.17 -12.76
C HIS A 121 8.77 7.64 -13.14
N VAL A 122 9.18 8.51 -12.20
CA VAL A 122 9.51 9.91 -12.50
C VAL A 122 10.67 9.99 -13.49
N HIS A 123 11.72 9.20 -13.27
CA HIS A 123 12.85 9.10 -14.19
C HIS A 123 12.39 8.69 -15.60
N ASP A 124 11.58 7.62 -15.71
CA ASP A 124 11.10 7.12 -17.00
C ASP A 124 10.25 8.15 -17.74
N ILE A 125 9.36 8.85 -17.02
CA ILE A 125 8.56 9.94 -17.58
C ILE A 125 9.47 11.03 -18.16
N MET A 126 10.52 11.41 -17.43
CA MET A 126 11.46 12.43 -17.91
C MET A 126 12.32 11.96 -19.08
N ALA A 127 12.71 10.68 -19.12
CA ALA A 127 13.66 10.15 -20.09
C ALA A 127 13.02 9.69 -21.41
N TYR A 128 11.75 9.26 -21.40
CA TYR A 128 11.14 8.55 -22.53
C TYR A 128 9.80 9.14 -23.03
N THR A 129 9.35 10.29 -22.50
CA THR A 129 8.08 10.93 -22.93
C THR A 129 8.28 12.11 -23.89
N THR A 130 9.40 12.16 -24.63
CA THR A 130 9.65 13.16 -25.69
C THR A 130 9.21 12.66 -27.06
#